data_AF-A0A6G7RSB6-F1
#
_entry.id   AF-A0A6G7RSB6-F1
#
_cell.length_a   1.000
_cell.length_b   1.000
_cell.length_c   1.000
_cell.angle_alpha   90.00
_cell.angle_beta   90.00
_cell.angle_gamma   90.00
#
_symmetry.space_group_name_H-M   'P 1'
#
loop_
_entity.id
_entity.type
_entity.pdbx_description
1 polymer ?
#
loop_
_entity_poly.entity_id
_entity_poly.type
_entity_poly.pdbx_seq_one_letter_code
_entity_poly.pdbx_strand_id
1 'polypeptide(L)'
;MNSSIDNGGKTHVRYAHKHYPKIVELECEKCESRMIATNQNVPDGIEHFMDISDFEKKWNLVCLNCTYRTELNWSELKEFDFWLKTEIRNIEFWSWNIDHLNMILKKLKKEDLKSDKWQFFQSYIPQEWLLKFNSEKEIRKIEKLKEK
;
A
#
# COMPACT_ATOMS: atom_id res chain seq x y z
N MET A 1 -30.36 40.58 0.75
CA MET A 1 -29.60 39.49 1.41
C MET A 1 -29.22 38.48 0.35
N ASN A 2 -27.95 38.44 -0.02
CA ASN A 2 -27.29 37.32 -0.70
C ASN A 2 -25.82 37.46 -0.34
N SER A 3 -25.33 36.56 0.51
CA SER A 3 -24.00 36.60 1.11
C SER A 3 -22.95 36.05 0.14
N SER A 4 -21.95 36.92 -0.11
CA SER A 4 -20.53 36.65 -0.39
C SER A 4 -20.16 35.70 -1.54
N ILE A 5 -19.87 36.34 -2.66
CA ILE A 5 -18.82 35.98 -3.64
C ILE A 5 -17.44 36.22 -2.98
N ASP A 6 -16.42 35.43 -3.36
CA ASP A 6 -14.98 35.45 -3.01
C ASP A 6 -14.48 34.68 -1.77
N ASN A 7 -13.76 33.58 -2.00
CA ASN A 7 -12.27 33.56 -1.98
C ASN A 7 -11.71 32.13 -2.12
N GLY A 8 -11.08 31.83 -3.26
CA GLY A 8 -10.35 30.59 -3.50
C GLY A 8 -9.63 30.66 -4.83
N GLY A 9 -8.57 31.46 -4.88
CA GLY A 9 -7.92 31.90 -6.09
C GLY A 9 -7.32 30.79 -6.97
N LYS A 10 -6.81 31.23 -8.12
CA LYS A 10 -6.02 30.50 -9.14
C LYS A 10 -4.72 29.84 -8.59
N THR A 11 -4.62 29.58 -7.30
CA THR A 11 -3.48 29.00 -6.57
C THR A 11 -3.77 27.64 -5.96
N HIS A 12 -5.00 27.12 -6.05
CA HIS A 12 -5.28 25.71 -5.72
C HIS A 12 -4.82 24.79 -6.86
N VAL A 13 -3.51 24.75 -7.11
CA VAL A 13 -2.90 23.50 -7.54
C VAL A 13 -3.23 22.53 -6.41
N ARG A 14 -4.21 21.65 -6.61
CA ARG A 14 -4.40 20.48 -5.75
C ARG A 14 -3.10 19.69 -5.88
N TYR A 15 -2.13 19.97 -5.02
CA TYR A 15 -0.97 19.12 -4.87
C TYR A 15 -1.52 17.77 -4.43
N ALA A 16 -1.67 16.85 -5.38
CA ALA A 16 -1.95 15.46 -5.11
C ALA A 16 -0.66 14.89 -4.51
N HIS A 17 -0.43 15.17 -3.23
CA HIS A 17 0.65 14.54 -2.48
C HIS A 17 0.39 13.04 -2.51
N LYS A 18 1.36 12.29 -3.05
CA LYS A 18 1.30 10.84 -3.02
C LYS A 18 1.58 10.42 -1.58
N HIS A 19 0.84 9.41 -1.12
CA HIS A 19 1.08 8.77 0.16
C HIS A 19 1.72 7.42 -0.10
N TYR A 20 2.77 7.13 0.68
CA TYR A 20 3.56 5.94 0.52
C TYR A 20 3.59 5.14 1.82
N PRO A 21 3.55 3.81 1.74
CA PRO A 21 3.85 2.96 2.90
C PRO A 21 5.32 3.16 3.29
N LYS A 22 5.69 3.00 4.56
CA LYS A 22 7.12 2.94 4.97
C LYS A 22 7.77 1.62 4.55
N ILE A 23 6.99 0.55 4.59
CA ILE A 23 7.43 -0.83 4.34
C ILE A 23 6.61 -1.42 3.18
N VAL A 24 7.29 -2.04 2.23
CA VAL A 24 6.67 -2.82 1.15
C VAL A 24 7.26 -4.24 1.15
N GLU A 25 6.39 -5.24 1.06
CA GLU A 25 6.72 -6.65 0.91
C GLU A 25 6.69 -7.01 -0.58
N LEU A 26 7.83 -7.48 -1.08
CA LEU A 26 8.07 -7.78 -2.49
C LEU A 26 8.56 -9.23 -2.66
N GLU A 27 8.46 -9.76 -3.87
CA GLU A 27 8.98 -11.07 -4.23
C GLU A 27 10.43 -11.01 -4.71
N CYS A 28 11.30 -11.87 -4.18
CA CYS A 28 12.71 -11.90 -4.55
C CYS A 28 12.94 -12.51 -5.93
N GLU A 29 13.51 -11.75 -6.86
CA GLU A 29 13.90 -12.25 -8.19
C GLU A 29 14.99 -13.35 -8.15
N LYS A 30 15.65 -13.57 -7.01
CA LYS A 30 16.72 -14.56 -6.88
C LYS A 30 16.27 -15.89 -6.28
N CYS A 31 15.31 -15.87 -5.36
CA CYS A 31 14.87 -17.07 -4.64
C CYS A 31 13.36 -17.15 -4.42
N GLU A 32 12.59 -16.29 -5.08
CA GLU A 32 11.11 -16.28 -5.08
C GLU A 32 10.51 -16.21 -3.66
N SER A 33 11.31 -15.72 -2.70
CA SER A 33 10.94 -15.61 -1.29
C SER A 33 10.65 -14.16 -0.94
N ARG A 34 10.04 -13.93 0.22
CA ARG A 34 9.71 -12.58 0.70
C ARG A 34 10.95 -11.68 0.83
N MET A 35 10.84 -10.47 0.31
CA MET A 35 11.72 -9.34 0.57
C MET A 35 10.97 -8.21 1.26
N ILE A 36 11.72 -7.41 2.01
CA ILE A 36 11.22 -6.21 2.67
C ILE A 36 11.97 -5.00 2.11
N ALA A 37 11.23 -4.08 1.51
CA ALA A 37 11.70 -2.75 1.16
C ALA A 37 11.31 -1.77 2.28
N THR A 38 12.29 -1.11 2.88
CA THR A 38 12.05 -0.13 3.96
C THR A 38 12.61 1.23 3.57
N ASN A 39 11.77 2.26 3.61
CA ASN A 39 12.22 3.63 3.42
C ASN A 39 13.08 4.08 4.60
N GLN A 40 14.35 4.42 4.33
CA GLN A 40 15.33 4.73 5.37
C GLN A 40 15.20 6.16 5.92
N ASN A 41 14.53 7.04 5.19
CA ASN A 41 14.39 8.43 5.61
C ASN A 41 13.19 8.61 6.57
N VAL A 42 12.29 7.63 6.65
CA VAL A 42 11.08 7.69 7.47
C VAL A 42 11.37 7.15 8.88
N PRO A 43 11.10 7.92 9.95
CA PRO A 43 11.32 7.46 11.33
C PRO A 43 10.54 6.19 11.71
N ASP A 44 11.02 5.48 12.71
CA ASP A 44 10.32 4.33 13.27
C ASP A 44 8.98 4.72 13.91
N GLY A 45 8.02 3.80 13.84
CA GLY A 45 6.64 4.02 14.30
C GLY A 45 5.72 4.73 13.29
N ILE A 46 6.25 5.20 12.16
CA ILE A 46 5.46 5.77 11.07
C ILE A 46 5.16 4.69 10.02
N GLU A 47 3.88 4.34 9.85
CA GLU A 47 3.46 3.29 8.90
C GLU A 47 3.43 3.76 7.45
N HIS A 48 3.10 5.04 7.24
CA HIS A 48 3.01 5.68 5.95
C HIS A 48 3.27 7.18 6.07
N PHE A 49 3.67 7.79 4.96
CA PHE A 49 4.10 9.17 4.91
C PHE A 49 3.61 9.84 3.63
N MET A 50 3.43 11.15 3.71
CA MET A 50 3.21 11.98 2.54
C MET A 50 4.55 12.25 1.85
N ASP A 51 4.53 12.34 0.52
CA ASP A 51 5.67 12.85 -0.22
C ASP A 51 5.81 14.36 0.00
N ILE A 52 6.59 14.69 1.03
CA ILE A 52 7.02 16.03 1.38
C ILE A 52 8.53 16.02 1.23
N SER A 53 9.03 16.28 0.02
CA SER A 53 10.45 16.41 -0.35
C SER A 53 11.31 15.13 -0.33
N ASP A 54 11.76 14.66 -1.49
CA ASP A 54 12.90 13.73 -1.67
C ASP A 54 12.88 12.37 -0.94
N PHE A 55 11.80 12.02 -0.23
CA PHE A 55 11.66 10.73 0.48
C PHE A 55 11.51 9.53 -0.47
N GLU A 56 11.19 9.75 -1.75
CA GLU A 56 11.18 8.69 -2.77
C GLU A 56 12.56 8.06 -3.04
N LYS A 57 13.65 8.66 -2.55
CA LYS A 57 15.01 8.39 -3.06
C LYS A 57 15.73 7.19 -2.42
N LYS A 58 15.39 6.77 -1.21
CA LYS A 58 16.20 5.75 -0.48
C LYS A 58 15.36 4.68 0.21
N TRP A 59 15.29 3.55 -0.46
CA TRP A 59 14.70 2.31 0.03
C TRP A 59 15.77 1.25 0.13
N ASN A 60 15.84 0.60 1.30
CA ASN A 60 16.70 -0.56 1.48
C ASN A 60 15.86 -1.81 1.28
N LEU A 61 16.21 -2.62 0.30
CA LEU A 61 15.55 -3.87 -0.05
C LEU A 61 16.39 -5.04 0.46
N VAL A 62 15.80 -5.90 1.27
CA VAL A 62 16.47 -7.08 1.86
C VAL A 62 15.61 -8.31 1.69
N CYS A 63 16.18 -9.38 1.13
CA CYS A 63 15.54 -10.70 1.10
C CYS A 63 15.66 -11.39 2.47
N LEU A 64 14.59 -12.04 2.92
CA LEU A 64 14.58 -12.77 4.19
C LEU A 64 15.08 -14.21 4.10
N ASN A 65 15.32 -14.73 2.88
CA ASN A 65 15.69 -16.13 2.65
C ASN A 65 17.08 -16.29 1.98
N CYS A 66 17.55 -15.29 1.22
CA CYS A 66 18.88 -15.32 0.60
C CYS A 66 19.67 -14.05 0.92
N THR A 67 20.92 -13.99 0.47
CA THR A 67 21.83 -12.85 0.73
C THR A 67 21.57 -11.62 -0.15
N TYR A 68 20.51 -11.63 -0.97
CA TYR A 68 20.18 -10.52 -1.86
C TYR A 68 19.75 -9.28 -1.06
N ARG A 69 20.41 -8.16 -1.35
CA ARG A 69 20.15 -6.84 -0.77
C ARG A 69 20.55 -5.76 -1.76
N THR A 70 19.79 -4.67 -1.82
CA THR A 70 20.11 -3.52 -2.68
C THR A 70 19.45 -2.26 -2.15
N GLU A 71 20.02 -1.10 -2.48
CA GLU A 71 19.37 0.20 -2.28
C GLU A 71 18.72 0.64 -3.58
N LEU A 72 17.49 1.12 -3.50
CA LEU A 72 16.66 1.53 -4.64
C LEU A 72 15.89 2.81 -4.33
N ASN A 73 15.38 3.45 -5.36
CA ASN A 73 14.34 4.47 -5.25
C ASN A 73 12.95 3.88 -5.49
N TRP A 74 11.90 4.68 -5.24
CA TRP A 74 10.52 4.24 -5.40
C TRP A 74 10.14 3.77 -6.82
N SER A 75 10.75 4.35 -7.86
CA SER A 75 10.47 3.95 -9.24
C SER A 75 11.06 2.58 -9.56
N GLU A 76 12.26 2.30 -9.07
CA GLU A 76 12.93 0.99 -9.23
C GLU A 76 12.21 -0.11 -8.43
N LEU A 77 11.61 0.20 -7.28
CA LEU A 77 10.81 -0.79 -6.52
C LEU A 77 9.60 -1.33 -7.31
N LYS A 78 9.10 -0.58 -8.29
CA LYS A 78 7.94 -1.00 -9.11
C LYS A 78 8.29 -2.08 -10.12
N GLU A 79 9.56 -2.38 -10.32
CA GLU A 79 10.02 -3.45 -11.20
C GLU A 79 9.82 -4.83 -10.55
N PHE A 80 9.60 -4.88 -9.24
CA PHE A 80 9.37 -6.09 -8.47
C PHE A 80 7.87 -6.39 -8.30
N ASP A 81 7.53 -7.68 -8.32
CA ASP A 81 6.18 -8.13 -7.94
C ASP A 81 5.95 -8.01 -6.42
N PHE A 82 4.71 -7.73 -6.03
CA PHE A 82 4.31 -7.73 -4.63
C PHE A 82 4.27 -9.15 -4.06
N TRP A 83 4.81 -9.35 -2.85
CA TRP A 83 4.72 -10.65 -2.15
C TRP A 83 3.27 -11.09 -1.92
N LEU A 84 2.47 -10.13 -1.45
CA LEU A 84 1.06 -10.30 -1.10
C LEU A 84 0.15 -10.03 -2.30
N LYS A 85 0.38 -10.77 -3.40
CA LYS A 85 -0.39 -10.73 -4.64
C LYS A 85 -1.08 -12.07 -4.95
N THR A 86 -2.27 -12.00 -5.52
CA THR A 86 -3.04 -13.15 -6.03
C THR A 86 -4.03 -12.71 -7.12
N GLU A 87 -4.63 -13.67 -7.81
CA GLU A 87 -5.66 -13.43 -8.81
C GLU A 87 -6.97 -14.11 -8.39
N ILE A 88 -8.07 -13.35 -8.38
CA ILE A 88 -9.39 -13.84 -7.99
C ILE A 88 -10.40 -13.41 -9.04
N ARG A 89 -11.00 -14.37 -9.76
CA ARG A 89 -11.97 -14.10 -10.85
C ARG A 89 -11.38 -13.20 -11.96
N ASN A 90 -10.11 -13.43 -12.30
CA ASN A 90 -9.35 -12.64 -13.29
C ASN A 90 -9.11 -11.19 -12.87
N ILE A 91 -9.15 -10.93 -11.56
CA ILE A 91 -8.88 -9.62 -10.97
C ILE A 91 -7.62 -9.77 -10.12
N GLU A 92 -6.60 -8.97 -10.43
CA GLU A 92 -5.40 -8.89 -9.62
C GLU A 92 -5.74 -8.23 -8.28
N PHE A 93 -5.39 -8.91 -7.21
CA PHE A 93 -5.41 -8.41 -5.85
C PHE A 93 -3.98 -8.32 -5.35
N TRP A 94 -3.64 -7.21 -4.68
CA TRP A 94 -2.36 -7.06 -4.04
C TRP A 94 -2.45 -6.18 -2.79
N SER A 95 -1.41 -6.20 -1.97
CA SER A 95 -1.24 -5.27 -0.86
C SER A 95 0.24 -4.96 -0.66
N TRP A 96 0.56 -3.74 -0.21
CA TRP A 96 1.95 -3.36 0.03
C TRP A 96 2.61 -4.17 1.13
N ASN A 97 1.90 -4.53 2.20
CA ASN A 97 2.43 -5.33 3.31
C ASN A 97 1.27 -5.95 4.10
N ILE A 98 1.59 -6.74 5.13
CA ILE A 98 0.61 -7.46 5.94
C ILE A 98 -0.41 -6.54 6.63
N ASP A 99 -0.03 -5.33 7.03
CA ASP A 99 -0.92 -4.40 7.72
C ASP A 99 -1.90 -3.73 6.76
N HIS A 100 -1.42 -3.39 5.55
CA HIS A 100 -2.31 -2.97 4.47
C HIS A 100 -3.31 -4.06 4.11
N LEU A 101 -2.86 -5.32 4.00
CA LEU A 101 -3.73 -6.48 3.78
C LEU A 101 -4.81 -6.60 4.87
N ASN A 102 -4.41 -6.44 6.13
CA ASN A 102 -5.34 -6.48 7.28
C ASN A 102 -6.41 -5.39 7.18
N MET A 103 -6.03 -4.16 6.83
CA MET A 103 -6.98 -3.06 6.64
C MET A 103 -7.95 -3.34 5.49
N ILE A 104 -7.46 -3.85 4.34
CA ILE A 104 -8.33 -4.22 3.22
C ILE A 104 -9.31 -5.32 3.63
N LEU A 105 -8.86 -6.34 4.35
CA LEU A 105 -9.72 -7.42 4.84
C LEU A 105 -10.81 -6.91 5.79
N LYS A 106 -10.46 -6.05 6.76
CA LYS A 106 -11.46 -5.37 7.62
C LYS A 106 -12.47 -4.61 6.78
N LYS A 107 -12.01 -3.89 5.74
CA LYS A 107 -12.90 -3.15 4.84
C LYS A 107 -13.86 -4.06 4.09
N LEU A 108 -13.37 -5.17 3.51
CA LEU A 108 -14.19 -6.15 2.79
C LEU A 108 -15.22 -6.82 3.71
N LYS A 109 -14.85 -7.05 4.98
CA LYS A 109 -15.74 -7.58 6.02
C LYS A 109 -16.70 -6.53 6.61
N LYS A 110 -16.66 -5.28 6.12
CA LYS A 110 -17.47 -4.15 6.60
C LYS A 110 -17.25 -3.80 8.07
N GLU A 111 -16.05 -4.06 8.57
CA GLU A 111 -15.62 -3.66 9.91
C GLU A 111 -15.28 -2.15 9.94
N ASP A 112 -15.34 -1.54 11.12
CA ASP A 112 -14.97 -0.13 11.30
C ASP A 112 -13.44 0.06 11.25
N LEU A 113 -13.00 1.14 10.62
CA LEU A 113 -11.58 1.47 10.41
C LEU A 113 -11.13 2.73 11.15
N LYS A 114 -11.99 3.38 11.94
CA LYS A 114 -11.66 4.68 12.59
C LYS A 114 -10.37 4.71 13.41
N SER A 115 -9.97 3.57 13.99
CA SER A 115 -8.74 3.45 14.78
C SER A 115 -7.60 2.76 14.02
N ASP A 116 -7.80 2.43 12.75
CA ASP A 116 -6.81 1.71 11.95
C ASP A 116 -5.75 2.68 11.42
N LYS A 117 -4.47 2.37 11.67
CA LYS A 117 -3.34 3.19 11.21
C LYS A 117 -3.30 3.34 9.68
N TRP A 118 -3.88 2.38 8.96
CA TRP A 118 -3.95 2.33 7.50
C TRP A 118 -5.26 2.88 6.94
N GLN A 119 -6.17 3.41 7.78
CA GLN A 119 -7.47 3.94 7.35
C GLN A 119 -7.36 4.94 6.19
N PHE A 120 -6.28 5.73 6.15
CA PHE A 120 -6.01 6.68 5.07
C PHE A 120 -6.11 6.02 3.68
N PHE A 121 -5.61 4.79 3.55
CA PHE A 121 -5.59 4.08 2.26
C PHE A 121 -6.92 3.44 1.88
N GLN A 122 -7.95 3.53 2.72
CA GLN A 122 -9.28 3.02 2.40
C GLN A 122 -9.83 3.64 1.11
N SER A 123 -9.54 4.92 0.85
CA SER A 123 -9.96 5.63 -0.37
C SER A 123 -9.22 5.18 -1.64
N TYR A 124 -8.12 4.43 -1.48
CA TYR A 124 -7.30 3.91 -2.58
C TYR A 124 -7.62 2.44 -2.91
N ILE A 125 -8.50 1.79 -2.14
CA ILE A 125 -8.94 0.43 -2.45
C ILE A 125 -9.74 0.46 -3.76
N PRO A 126 -9.34 -0.32 -4.79
CA PRO A 126 -10.09 -0.40 -6.04
C PRO A 126 -11.56 -0.75 -5.81
N GLN A 127 -12.45 0.04 -6.40
CA GLN A 127 -13.91 -0.17 -6.26
C GLN A 127 -14.32 -1.58 -6.70
N GLU A 128 -13.67 -2.11 -7.73
CA GLU A 128 -13.83 -3.48 -8.20
C GLU A 128 -13.63 -4.52 -7.09
N TRP A 129 -12.59 -4.37 -6.26
CA TRP A 129 -12.33 -5.30 -5.16
C TRP A 129 -13.50 -5.31 -4.16
N LEU A 130 -14.01 -4.12 -3.82
CA LEU A 130 -15.14 -3.96 -2.90
C LEU A 130 -16.43 -4.58 -3.45
N LEU A 131 -16.63 -4.56 -4.77
CA LEU A 131 -17.81 -5.11 -5.43
C LEU A 131 -17.70 -6.63 -5.66
N LYS A 132 -16.50 -7.14 -5.92
CA LYS A 132 -16.28 -8.50 -6.41
C LYS A 132 -15.75 -9.47 -5.36
N PHE A 133 -15.11 -8.98 -4.29
CA PHE A 133 -14.56 -9.80 -3.20
C PHE A 133 -15.44 -9.73 -1.95
N ASN A 134 -16.72 -10.04 -2.12
CA ASN A 134 -17.73 -9.89 -1.08
C ASN A 134 -18.21 -11.22 -0.48
N SER A 135 -17.82 -12.36 -1.06
CA SER A 135 -18.13 -13.68 -0.51
C SER A 135 -17.04 -14.16 0.44
N GLU A 136 -17.44 -14.97 1.41
CA GLU A 136 -16.51 -15.60 2.35
C GLU A 136 -15.43 -16.43 1.62
N LYS A 137 -15.78 -17.03 0.47
CA LYS A 137 -14.83 -17.78 -0.37
C LYS A 137 -13.73 -16.88 -0.96
N GLU A 138 -14.07 -15.69 -1.44
CA GLU A 138 -13.05 -14.73 -1.92
C GLU A 138 -12.19 -14.23 -0.76
N ILE A 139 -12.84 -13.82 0.34
CA ILE A 139 -12.14 -13.28 1.51
C ILE A 139 -11.13 -14.31 2.05
N ARG A 140 -11.52 -15.59 2.17
CA ARG A 140 -10.60 -16.67 2.57
C ARG A 140 -9.43 -16.86 1.61
N LYS A 141 -9.61 -16.65 0.30
CA LYS A 141 -8.49 -16.70 -0.66
C LYS A 141 -7.49 -15.56 -0.43
N ILE A 142 -8.00 -14.37 -0.10
CA ILE A 142 -7.17 -13.21 0.24
C ILE A 142 -6.45 -13.45 1.58
N GLU A 143 -7.14 -14.01 2.58
CA GLU A 143 -6.56 -14.32 3.89
C GLU A 143 -5.39 -15.30 3.81
N LYS A 144 -5.42 -16.26 2.88
CA LYS A 144 -4.32 -17.19 2.64
C LYS A 144 -3.01 -16.52 2.24
N LEU A 145 -3.03 -15.27 1.76
CA LEU A 145 -1.79 -14.53 1.49
C LEU A 145 -0.94 -14.33 2.75
N LYS A 146 -1.54 -14.36 3.94
CA LYS A 146 -0.83 -14.23 5.22
C LYS A 146 0.03 -15.45 5.57
N GLU A 147 -0.22 -16.57 4.91
CA GLU A 147 0.44 -17.87 5.15
C GLU A 147 1.59 -18.13 4.16
N LYS A 148 1.82 -17.22 3.20
CA LYS A 148 2.98 -17.26 2.30
C LYS A 148 4.26 -16.92 3.05
#